data_AF-C2XW34-F1
#
_entry.id   AF-C2XW34-F1
#
_cell.length_a   1.000
_cell.length_b   1.000
_cell.length_c   1.000
_cell.angle_alpha   90.00
_cell.angle_beta   90.00
_cell.angle_gamma   90.00
#
_symmetry.space_group_name_H-M   'P 1'
#
loop_
_entity.id
_entity.type
_entity.pdbx_description
1 polymer ?
#
loop_
_entity_poly.entity_id
_entity_poly.type
_entity_poly.pdbx_seq_one_letter_code
_entity_poly.pdbx_strand_id
1 'polypeptide(L)' 'MKQGEASVTSLVSAFGRAYHSEFDSPKIFDDYVAKDLISQKERNNIEMNMVQGYIFSIKTLHSSFKTIQRKY' A
#
# COMPACT_ATOMS: atom_id res chain seq x y z
N MET A 1 -1.33 16.88 -11.63
CA MET A 1 -2.64 16.43 -11.10
C MET A 1 -3.71 17.33 -11.67
N LYS A 2 -4.90 16.81 -11.97
CA LYS A 2 -5.99 17.68 -12.41
C LYS A 2 -6.55 18.45 -11.21
N GLN A 3 -7.14 19.61 -11.48
CA GLN A 3 -7.82 20.39 -10.47
C GLN A 3 -8.92 19.54 -9.84
N GLY A 4 -8.92 19.41 -8.50
CA GLY A 4 -9.89 18.62 -7.74
C GLY A 4 -9.54 17.15 -7.53
N GLU A 5 -8.43 16.65 -8.09
CA GLU A 5 -7.94 15.29 -7.78
C GLU A 5 -7.01 15.32 -6.55
N ALA A 6 -7.15 14.33 -5.67
CA ALA A 6 -6.22 14.10 -4.58
C ALA A 6 -4.86 13.62 -5.12
N SER A 7 -3.77 13.99 -4.44
CA SER A 7 -2.43 13.54 -4.83
C SER A 7 -2.24 12.07 -4.51
N VAL A 8 -1.37 11.39 -5.24
CA VAL A 8 -0.99 10.01 -4.93
C VAL A 8 -0.49 9.93 -3.48
N THR A 9 0.36 10.87 -3.06
CA THR A 9 0.88 10.93 -1.69
C THR A 9 -0.23 11.08 -0.65
N SER A 10 -1.22 11.96 -0.88
CA SER A 10 -2.34 12.14 0.04
C SER A 10 -3.26 10.91 0.08
N LEU A 11 -3.52 10.28 -1.06
CA LEU A 11 -4.35 9.07 -1.15
C LEU A 11 -3.70 7.90 -0.42
N VAL A 12 -2.41 7.65 -0.65
CA VAL A 12 -1.66 6.58 0.04
C VAL A 12 -1.56 6.87 1.55
N SER A 13 -1.38 8.13 1.93
CA SER A 13 -1.36 8.52 3.36
C SER A 13 -2.72 8.30 4.02
N ALA A 14 -3.82 8.67 3.37
CA ALA A 14 -5.17 8.45 3.89
C ALA A 14 -5.50 6.95 3.98
N PHE A 15 -5.13 6.18 2.95
CA PHE A 15 -5.26 4.73 2.94
C PHE A 15 -4.54 4.07 4.12
N GLY A 16 -3.27 4.42 4.38
CA GLY A 16 -2.52 3.84 5.49
C GLY A 16 -3.16 4.11 6.85
N ARG A 17 -3.68 5.31 7.08
CA ARG A 17 -4.37 5.66 8.33
C ARG A 17 -5.72 4.95 8.48
N ALA A 18 -6.49 4.86 7.40
CA ALA A 18 -7.75 4.11 7.38
C ALA A 18 -7.52 2.63 7.68
N TYR A 19 -6.54 2.01 7.01
CA TYR A 19 -6.20 0.60 7.23
C TYR A 19 -5.75 0.34 8.67
N HIS A 20 -4.89 1.21 9.23
CA HIS A 20 -4.47 1.11 10.63
C HIS A 20 -5.66 1.18 11.60
N SER A 21 -6.57 2.15 11.40
CA SER A 21 -7.76 2.32 12.25
C SER A 21 -8.70 1.10 12.18
N GLU A 22 -8.82 0.46 11.03
CA GLU A 22 -9.73 -0.67 10.81
C GLU A 22 -9.19 -2.03 11.30
N PHE A 23 -7.88 -2.27 11.19
CA PHE A 23 -7.33 -3.63 11.32
C PHE A 23 -6.26 -3.82 12.40
N ASP A 24 -5.61 -2.75 12.87
CA ASP A 24 -4.50 -2.90 13.81
C ASP A 24 -4.97 -2.92 15.27
N SER A 25 -4.25 -3.70 16.09
CA SER A 25 -4.41 -3.72 17.55
C SER A 25 -3.08 -4.13 18.22
N PRO A 26 -2.57 -3.37 19.21
CA PRO A 26 -3.11 -2.11 19.72
C PRO A 26 -2.90 -0.93 18.74
N LYS A 27 -3.79 0.05 18.77
CA LYS A 27 -3.67 1.26 17.94
C LYS A 27 -2.69 2.25 18.56
N ILE A 28 -1.78 2.78 17.74
CA ILE A 28 -0.90 3.90 18.13
C ILE A 28 -1.65 5.23 17.96
N PHE A 29 -2.52 5.30 16.94
CA PHE A 29 -3.36 6.45 16.62
C PHE A 29 -4.64 5.94 15.95
N ASP A 30 -5.80 6.55 16.20
CA ASP A 30 -7.08 6.07 15.65
C ASP A 30 -7.75 7.14 14.76
N ASP A 31 -7.44 7.12 13.47
CA ASP A 31 -8.05 8.00 12.46
C ASP A 31 -9.20 7.31 11.74
N TYR A 32 -10.31 7.14 12.46
CA TYR A 32 -11.49 6.44 11.96
C TYR A 32 -12.25 7.19 10.84
N VAL A 33 -11.93 8.47 10.59
CA VAL A 33 -12.53 9.28 9.53
C VAL A 33 -11.75 9.19 8.21
N ALA A 34 -10.48 8.73 8.23
CA ALA A 34 -9.65 8.66 7.03
C ALA A 34 -10.26 7.78 5.92
N LYS A 35 -11.06 6.76 6.29
CA LYS A 35 -11.76 5.90 5.33
C LYS A 35 -12.75 6.67 4.45
N ASP A 36 -13.30 7.77 4.96
CA ASP A 36 -14.28 8.60 4.25
C ASP A 36 -13.62 9.59 3.27
N LEU A 37 -12.29 9.75 3.35
CA LEU A 37 -11.49 10.61 2.47
C LEU A 37 -11.07 9.92 1.16
N ILE A 38 -11.32 8.62 1.04
CA ILE A 38 -10.95 7.82 -0.13
C ILE A 38 -12.17 7.11 -0.68
N SER A 39 -12.36 7.17 -2.00
CA SER A 39 -13.41 6.38 -2.64
C SER A 39 -13.05 4.89 -2.63
N GLN A 40 -14.06 4.02 -2.72
CA GLN A 40 -13.83 2.57 -2.82
C GLN A 40 -12.93 2.21 -4.01
N LYS A 41 -13.04 2.94 -5.13
CA LYS A 41 -12.21 2.74 -6.31
C LYS A 41 -10.73 3.06 -6.02
N GLU A 42 -10.47 4.18 -5.35
CA GLU A 42 -9.11 4.57 -4.97
C GLU A 42 -8.51 3.58 -3.97
N ARG A 43 -9.29 3.15 -2.97
CA ARG A 43 -8.89 2.11 -2.03
C ARG A 43 -8.49 0.81 -2.74
N ASN A 44 -9.39 0.27 -3.57
CA ASN A 44 -9.13 -0.97 -4.31
C ASN A 44 -7.88 -0.86 -5.20
N ASN A 45 -7.69 0.29 -5.85
CA ASN A 45 -6.51 0.53 -6.68
C ASN A 45 -5.22 0.51 -5.86
N ILE A 46 -5.21 1.13 -4.67
CA ILE A 46 -4.05 1.13 -3.78
C ILE A 46 -3.78 -0.29 -3.25
N GLU A 47 -4.81 -1.01 -2.79
CA GLU A 47 -4.68 -2.39 -2.32
C GLU A 47 -4.09 -3.30 -3.41
N MET A 48 -4.61 -3.23 -4.63
CA MET A 48 -4.09 -4.00 -5.77
C MET A 48 -2.62 -3.64 -6.07
N ASN A 49 -2.27 -2.36 -6.06
CA ASN A 49 -0.90 -1.91 -6.30
C ASN A 49 0.06 -2.40 -5.21
N MET A 50 -0.36 -2.39 -3.94
CA MET A 50 0.44 -2.93 -2.82
C MET A 50 0.68 -4.43 -2.96
N VAL A 51 -0.36 -5.21 -3.26
CA VAL A 51 -0.26 -6.66 -3.49
C VAL A 51 0.66 -6.98 -4.66
N GLN A 52 0.49 -6.28 -5.79
CA GLN A 52 1.36 -6.46 -6.96
C GLN A 52 2.81 -6.09 -6.66
N GLY A 53 3.04 -4.99 -5.95
CA GLY A 53 4.38 -4.55 -5.54
C GLY A 53 5.08 -5.56 -4.63
N TYR A 54 4.35 -6.16 -3.70
CA TYR A 54 4.85 -7.24 -2.85
C TYR A 54 5.23 -8.48 -3.66
N ILE A 55 4.36 -8.95 -4.55
CA ILE A 55 4.62 -10.10 -5.43
C ILE A 55 5.84 -9.86 -6.32
N PHE A 56 5.95 -8.67 -6.91
CA PHE A 56 7.11 -8.29 -7.72
C PHE A 56 8.40 -8.31 -6.90
N SER A 57 8.38 -7.76 -5.69
CA SER A 57 9.53 -7.74 -4.78
C SER A 57 9.99 -9.15 -4.41
N ILE A 58 9.08 -10.07 -4.08
CA ILE A 58 9.42 -11.47 -3.79
C ILE A 58 10.04 -12.16 -5.01
N LYS A 59 9.42 -12.01 -6.19
CA LYS A 59 9.94 -12.62 -7.42
C LYS A 59 11.35 -12.13 -7.74
N THR A 60 11.59 -10.83 -7.53
CA THR A 60 12.89 -10.20 -7.72
C THR A 60 13.91 -10.76 -6.73
N LEU A 61 13.56 -10.80 -5.44
CA LEU A 61 14.42 -11.34 -4.39
C LEU A 61 14.81 -12.80 -4.66
N HIS A 62 13.84 -13.65 -5.02
CA HIS A 62 14.07 -15.05 -5.38
C HIS A 62 15.03 -15.21 -6.57
N SER A 63 14.86 -14.39 -7.61
CA SER A 63 15.73 -14.40 -8.79
C SER A 63 17.16 -14.00 -8.44
N SER A 64 17.33 -13.00 -7.57
CA SER A 64 18.62 -12.59 -7.04
C SER A 64 19.31 -13.70 -6.24
N PHE A 65 18.57 -14.39 -5.34
CA PHE A 65 19.11 -15.54 -4.60
C PHE A 65 19.58 -16.67 -5.51
N LYS A 66 18.78 -17.04 -6.52
CA LYS A 66 19.18 -18.05 -7.52
C LYS A 66 20.44 -17.66 -8.28
N THR A 67 20.61 -16.37 -8.57
CA THR A 67 21.78 -15.87 -9.29
C THR A 67 23.04 -15.98 -8.42
N ILE A 68 22.94 -15.64 -7.14
CA ILE A 68 24.06 -15.76 -6.18
C ILE A 68 24.45 -17.23 -6.00
N GLN A 69 23.49 -18.13 -5.81
CA GLN A 69 23.74 -19.58 -5.64
C GLN A 69 24.38 -20.25 -6.87
N ARG A 70 24.22 -19.70 -8.07
CA ARG A 70 24.89 -20.23 -9.28
C ARG A 70 26.32 -19.71 -9.47
N LYS A 71 26.71 -18.67 -8.73
CA LYS A 71 28.01 -18.02 -8.85
C LYS A 71 29.07 -18.64 -7.94
N TYR A 72 28.66 -19.40 -6.93
CA TYR A 72 29.49 -20.12 -5.97
C TYR A 72 29.14 -21.61 -6.02
#